data_AF-A0A7D3VTA3-F1
#
_entry.id   AF-A0A7D3VTA3-F1
#
_cell.length_a   1.000
_cell.length_b   1.000
_cell.length_c   1.000
_cell.angle_alpha   90.00
_cell.angle_beta   90.00
_cell.angle_gamma   90.00
#
_symmetry.space_group_name_H-M   'P 1'
#
loop_
_entity.id
_entity.type
_entity.pdbx_description
1 polymer ?
#
loop_
_entity_poly.entity_id
_entity_poly.type
_entity_poly.pdbx_seq_one_letter_code
_entity_poly.pdbx_strand_id
1 'polypeptide(L)' 'MSSWDVWPVGVEWDEFLFLHVARCQRCADSFASSRSGEVDDWADTHHCDPEMAALLSLVDVRRAA' A
#
# COMPACT_ATOMS: atom_id res chain seq x y z
N MET A 1 -7.97 1.21 -16.83
CA MET A 1 -7.84 0.43 -15.60
C MET A 1 -6.39 0.03 -15.55
N SER A 2 -5.62 0.74 -14.73
CA SER A 2 -4.18 0.46 -14.64
C SER A 2 -4.02 -0.84 -13.84
N SER A 3 -3.02 -1.65 -14.15
CA SER A 3 -2.77 -2.95 -13.51
C SER A 3 -2.69 -2.92 -11.96
N TRP A 4 -2.64 -1.72 -11.38
CA TRP A 4 -2.69 -1.45 -9.94
C TRP A 4 -4.08 -1.61 -9.30
N ASP A 5 -5.16 -1.70 -10.10
CA ASP A 5 -6.54 -1.82 -9.59
C ASP A 5 -6.86 -3.22 -9.01
N VAL A 6 -5.96 -4.21 -9.17
CA VAL A 6 -6.24 -5.62 -8.83
C VAL A 6 -5.69 -6.03 -7.47
N TRP A 7 -4.71 -5.31 -6.93
CA TRP A 7 -4.06 -5.64 -5.65
C TRP A 7 -4.15 -4.48 -4.65
N PRO A 8 -4.51 -4.75 -3.38
CA PRO A 8 -4.59 -3.72 -2.35
C PRO A 8 -3.23 -3.12 -1.98
N VAL A 9 -2.12 -3.80 -2.28
CA VAL A 9 -0.76 -3.30 -2.08
C VAL A 9 -0.13 -2.99 -3.44
N GLY A 10 0.33 -1.75 -3.62
CA GLY A 10 1.18 -1.36 -4.74
C GLY A 10 2.64 -1.32 -4.29
N VAL A 11 3.54 -1.89 -5.10
CA VAL A 11 4.99 -1.83 -4.89
C VAL A 11 5.61 -0.90 -5.93
N GLU A 12 6.36 0.10 -5.48
CA GLU A 12 7.09 1.04 -6.31
C GLU A 12 8.56 1.13 -5.93
N TRP A 13 9.37 1.69 -6.83
CA TRP A 13 10.76 2.04 -6.56
C TRP A 13 10.85 3.55 -6.31
N ASP A 14 11.37 3.94 -5.15
CA ASP A 14 11.66 5.33 -4.81
C ASP A 14 13.07 5.68 -5.28
N GLU A 15 13.18 6.48 -6.34
CA GLU A 15 14.46 6.91 -6.92
C GLU A 15 15.24 7.89 -6.02
N PHE A 16 14.58 8.62 -5.12
CA PHE A 16 15.24 9.57 -4.23
C PHE A 16 15.87 8.89 -3.03
N LEU A 17 15.18 7.88 -2.49
CA LEU A 17 15.65 7.11 -1.35
C LEU A 17 16.44 5.86 -1.75
N PHE A 18 16.39 5.46 -3.02
CA PHE A 18 16.94 4.20 -3.52
C PHE A 18 16.41 2.99 -2.74
N LEU A 19 15.09 2.95 -2.53
CA LEU A 19 14.39 1.89 -1.80
C LEU A 19 13.21 1.35 -2.60
N HIS A 20 12.92 0.07 -2.40
CA HIS A 20 11.63 -0.51 -2.74
C HIS A 20 10.62 -0.10 -1.68
N VAL A 21 9.44 0.36 -2.09
CA VAL A 21 8.37 0.81 -1.21
C VAL A 21 7.09 0.07 -1.56
N ALA A 22 6.54 -0.67 -0.61
CA ALA A 22 5.19 -1.18 -0.68
C ALA A 22 4.23 -0.25 0.05
N ARG A 23 3.05 -0.04 -0.54
CA ARG A 23 1.99 0.77 0.05
C ARG A 23 0.64 0.09 -0.09
N CYS A 24 -0.03 -0.12 1.04
CA CYS A 24 -1.39 -0.59 1.07
C CYS A 24 -2.37 0.57 0.82
N GLN A 25 -3.16 0.48 -0.24
CA GLN A 25 -4.16 1.49 -0.60
C GLN A 25 -5.40 1.46 0.30
N ARG A 26 -5.57 0.41 1.12
CA ARG A 26 -6.72 0.27 2.03
C ARG A 26 -6.50 0.90 3.41
N CYS A 27 -5.33 0.64 4.00
CA CYS A 27 -5.00 1.14 5.32
C CYS A 27 -3.95 2.26 5.31
N ALA A 28 -3.45 2.63 4.13
CA ALA A 28 -2.37 3.61 3.94
C ALA A 28 -1.03 3.23 4.60
N ASP A 29 -0.89 2.02 5.11
CA ASP A 29 0.37 1.51 5.68
C ASP A 29 1.42 1.31 4.57
N SER A 30 2.68 1.49 4.94
CA SER A 30 3.79 1.43 3.99
C SER A 30 5.02 0.79 4.61
N PHE A 31 5.75 0.05 3.78
CA PHE A 31 7.01 -0.58 4.15
C PHE A 31 8.07 -0.24 3.10
N ALA A 32 9.28 0.12 3.55
CA ALA A 32 10.39 0.46 2.67
C ALA A 32 11.63 -0.38 3.01
N SER A 33 12.25 -0.97 2.00
CA SER A 33 13.51 -1.72 2.15
C SER A 33 14.40 -1.55 0.93
N SER A 34 15.71 -1.72 1.14
CA SER A 34 16.69 -1.78 0.04
C SER A 34 16.63 -3.09 -0.75
N ARG A 35 15.87 -4.08 -0.25
CA ARG A 35 15.73 -5.40 -0.87
C ARG A 35 14.29 -5.60 -1.34
N SER A 36 14.13 -5.90 -2.63
CA SER A 36 12.81 -6.19 -3.22
C SER A 36 12.10 -7.34 -2.51
N GLY A 37 12.81 -8.43 -2.19
CA GLY A 37 12.21 -9.60 -1.56
C GLY A 37 11.56 -9.33 -0.20
N GLU A 38 12.12 -8.42 0.61
CA GLU A 38 11.50 -8.05 1.89
C GLU A 38 10.21 -7.25 1.70
N VAL A 39 10.12 -6.48 0.60
CA VAL A 39 8.94 -5.71 0.22
C VAL A 39 7.85 -6.63 -0.35
N ASP A 40 8.25 -7.61 -1.16
CA ASP A 40 7.34 -8.63 -1.68
C ASP A 40 6.79 -9.51 -0.54
N ASP A 41 7.65 -9.97 0.38
CA ASP A 41 7.23 -10.73 1.56
C ASP A 41 6.27 -9.94 2.46
N TRP A 42 6.52 -8.64 2.63
CA TRP A 42 5.59 -7.75 3.33
C TRP A 42 4.26 -7.68 2.60
N ALA A 43 4.25 -7.47 1.28
CA ALA A 43 3.03 -7.38 0.48
C ALA A 43 2.18 -8.66 0.56
N ASP A 44 2.82 -9.82 0.57
CA ASP A 44 2.15 -11.13 0.65
C ASP A 44 1.58 -11.43 2.04
N THR A 45 2.21 -10.93 3.10
CA THR A 45 1.81 -11.19 4.49
C THR A 45 0.99 -10.07 5.12
N HIS A 46 0.94 -8.90 4.49
CA HIS A 46 0.24 -7.74 5.03
C HIS A 46 -1.27 -7.94 5.06
N HIS A 47 -1.84 -7.85 6.26
CA HIS A 47 -3.28 -7.86 6.48
C HIS A 47 -3.72 -6.55 7.13
N CYS A 48 -4.70 -5.88 6.54
CA CYS A 48 -5.25 -4.67 7.13
C CYS A 48 -6.02 -4.96 8.41
N ASP A 49 -5.97 -4.05 9.37
CA ASP A 49 -7.02 -3.97 10.37
C ASP A 49 -8.35 -3.57 9.68
N PRO A 50 -9.42 -4.36 9.80
CA PRO A 50 -10.65 -4.13 9.07
C PRO A 50 -11.40 -2.87 9.54
N GLU A 51 -11.29 -2.49 10.81
CA GLU A 51 -11.91 -1.28 11.34
C GLU A 51 -11.18 -0.04 10.82
N MET A 52 -9.85 -0.05 10.86
CA MET A 52 -9.03 1.05 10.35
C MET A 52 -9.22 1.26 8.84
N ALA A 53 -9.26 0.18 8.06
CA ALA A 53 -9.53 0.26 6.62
C ALA A 53 -10.93 0.83 6.31
N ALA A 54 -11.95 0.45 7.10
CA ALA A 54 -13.30 1.00 6.94
C ALA A 54 -13.36 2.50 7.25
N LEU A 55 -12.68 2.95 8.31
CA LEU A 55 -12.60 4.36 8.68
C LEU A 55 -11.92 5.19 7.58
N LEU A 56 -10.82 4.71 7.01
CA LEU A 56 -10.10 5.40 5.95
C LEU A 56 -10.92 5.48 4.65
N SER A 57 -11.61 4.39 4.29
CA SER A 57 -12.52 4.40 3.13
C SER A 57 -13.63 5.45 3.26
N LEU A 58 -14.18 5.67 4.47
CA LEU A 58 -15.17 6.72 4.71
C LEU A 58 -14.59 8.14 4.54
N VAL A 59 -13.32 8.35 4.87
CA VAL A 59 -12.64 9.64 4.68
C VAL A 59 -12.38 9.91 3.20
N ASP A 60 -11.94 8.90 2.44
CA ASP A 60 -11.65 9.06 1.02
C ASP A 60 -12.92 9.36 0.20
N VAL A 61 -14.04 8.71 0.51
CA VAL A 61 -15.34 8.99 -0.13
C VAL A 61 -15.78 10.44 0.13
N ARG A 62 -15.57 10.96 1.33
CA ARG A 62 -15.94 12.34 1.69
C ARG A 62 -15.05 13.40 1.03
N ARG A 63 -13.81 13.07 0.65
CA ARG A 63 -12.92 13.99 -0.07
C ARG A 63 -13.19 14.04 -1.57
N ALA A 64 -13.86 13.03 -2.13
CA ALA A 64 -14.14 12.94 -3.56
C ALA A 64 -15.46 13.63 -3.99
N ALA A 65 -16.25 14.15 -3.04
CA ALA A 65 -17.55 14.81 -3.27
C ALA A 65 -17.46 16.33 -3.13
#